data_AF-A0A383ETY2-F1
#
_entry.id   AF-A0A383ETY2-F1
#
_cell.length_a   1.000
_cell.length_b   1.000
_cell.length_c   1.000
_cell.angle_alpha   90.00
_cell.angle_beta   90.00
_cell.angle_gamma   90.00
#
_symmetry.space_group_name_H-M   'P 1'
#
loop_
_entity.id
_entity.type
_entity.pdbx_description
1 polymer ?
#
loop_
_entity_poly.entity_id
_entity_poly.type
_entity_poly.pdbx_seq_one_letter_code
_entity_poly.pdbx_strand_id
1 'polypeptide(L)'
;EGMKAFDSSWDVVWEFKTVRHDKGWSVEMKIPVSVFQFDANKNEDWGFYISRHIHRLQEEVHWPGRPKVVSGFVPYYGILKGMDNIPSPKKVEILPYVLSGNNDESNVSSMGLDMKYGLSAQSSLNMTVNPDFGQVEADPSVLNLTAFETQFEEKRPFFIEGGSFFKNRYKLFHSRRIGQTPGMLVPEEGVIVDRPDATTILGAGKILGETAGGTKYGIIEAVTDEEFG
;
A
#
# COMPACT_ATOMS: atom_id res chain seq x y z
N GLU A 1 -0.70 18.97 10.09
CA GLU A 1 -0.71 17.53 9.73
C GLU A 1 0.73 17.14 9.43
N GLY A 2 1.38 16.27 10.20
CA GLY A 2 2.86 16.22 10.16
C GLY A 2 3.55 14.86 10.22
N MET A 3 2.89 13.78 10.67
CA MET A 3 3.53 12.45 10.72
C MET A 3 2.63 11.30 10.26
N LYS A 4 1.30 11.48 10.18
CA LYS A 4 0.36 10.46 9.69
C LYS A 4 0.32 10.30 8.16
N ALA A 5 1.06 11.14 7.43
CA ALA A 5 1.13 11.11 5.97
C ALA A 5 2.33 10.33 5.43
N PHE A 6 3.24 9.88 6.30
CA PHE A 6 4.31 8.96 5.90
C PHE A 6 3.75 7.55 5.93
N ASP A 7 3.56 6.98 4.74
CA ASP A 7 3.22 5.58 4.59
C ASP A 7 4.51 4.76 4.66
N SER A 8 4.74 4.12 5.81
CA SER A 8 5.89 3.22 6.01
C SER A 8 5.78 1.92 5.21
N SER A 9 4.63 1.64 4.59
CA SER A 9 4.44 0.45 3.76
C SER A 9 4.88 0.66 2.30
N TRP A 10 5.51 1.79 1.98
CA TRP A 10 6.07 2.02 0.65
C TRP A 10 7.28 1.12 0.42
N ASP A 11 7.06 0.01 -0.27
CA ASP A 11 8.07 -0.97 -0.67
C ASP A 11 8.22 -0.95 -2.20
N VAL A 12 9.32 -0.37 -2.67
CA VAL A 12 9.64 -0.32 -4.11
C VAL A 12 11.01 -0.92 -4.34
N VAL A 13 11.25 -1.38 -5.56
CA VAL A 13 12.57 -1.89 -5.95
C VAL A 13 13.52 -0.72 -6.22
N TRP A 14 14.54 -0.56 -5.37
CA TRP A 14 15.63 0.40 -5.55
C TRP A 14 16.97 -0.25 -5.17
N GLU A 15 18.06 0.27 -5.74
CA GLU A 15 19.40 -0.26 -5.49
C GLU A 15 20.16 0.67 -4.54
N PHE A 16 20.98 0.10 -3.66
CA PHE A 16 21.93 0.87 -2.87
C PHE A 16 23.23 0.13 -2.63
N LYS A 17 24.31 0.87 -2.42
CA LYS A 17 25.59 0.35 -1.97
C LYS A 17 26.11 1.18 -0.82
N THR A 18 26.72 0.52 0.15
CA THR A 18 27.38 1.19 1.27
C THR A 18 28.85 0.83 1.29
N VAL A 19 29.69 1.80 1.63
CA VAL A 19 31.12 1.59 1.81
C VAL A 19 31.52 2.20 3.15
N ARG A 20 32.25 1.43 3.95
CA ARG A 20 32.91 1.94 5.16
C ARG A 20 34.33 2.37 4.81
N HIS A 21 34.75 3.48 5.39
CA HIS A 21 36.07 4.07 5.21
C HIS A 21 36.49 4.75 6.51
N ASP A 22 37.75 5.18 6.62
CA ASP A 22 38.32 5.69 7.88
C ASP A 22 37.54 6.88 8.48
N LYS A 23 36.84 7.65 7.64
CA LYS A 23 36.00 8.79 8.05
C LYS A 23 34.54 8.42 8.39
N GLY A 24 34.14 7.15 8.34
CA GLY A 24 32.77 6.69 8.58
C GLY A 24 32.22 5.78 7.49
N TRP A 25 31.06 6.13 6.94
CA TRP A 25 30.44 5.38 5.85
C TRP A 25 29.77 6.30 4.85
N SER A 26 29.72 5.86 3.59
CA SER A 26 28.96 6.46 2.50
C SER A 26 27.88 5.49 2.02
N VAL A 27 26.78 6.04 1.51
CA VAL A 27 25.75 5.29 0.79
C VAL A 27 25.54 5.95 -0.57
N GLU A 28 25.42 5.11 -1.58
CA GLU A 28 24.96 5.51 -2.90
C GLU A 28 23.63 4.81 -3.16
N MET A 29 22.62 5.57 -3.56
CA MET A 29 21.26 5.08 -3.79
C MET A 29 20.87 5.38 -5.23
N LYS A 30 20.32 4.38 -5.92
CA LYS A 30 19.76 4.49 -7.25
C LYS A 30 18.27 4.19 -7.15
N ILE A 31 17.49 5.26 -7.15
CA ILE A 31 16.03 5.22 -7.08
C ILE A 31 15.50 5.40 -8.50
N PRO A 32 14.83 4.39 -9.09
CA PRO A 32 14.26 4.53 -10.43
C PRO A 32 13.18 5.62 -10.42
N VAL A 33 13.23 6.60 -11.33
CA VAL A 33 12.21 7.67 -11.35
C VAL A 33 10.80 7.11 -11.65
N SER A 34 10.73 5.88 -12.19
CA SER A 34 9.47 5.16 -12.41
C SER A 34 8.67 4.83 -11.16
N VAL A 35 9.29 4.89 -9.97
CA VAL A 35 8.56 4.70 -8.71
C VAL A 35 7.71 5.92 -8.36
N PHE A 36 8.00 7.08 -8.95
CA PHE A 36 7.25 8.32 -8.73
C PHE A 36 6.20 8.51 -9.82
N GLN A 37 5.03 9.01 -9.42
CA GLN A 37 4.05 9.52 -10.36
C GLN A 37 4.35 11.00 -10.60
N PHE A 38 4.74 11.35 -11.83
CA PHE A 38 5.05 12.73 -12.23
C PHE A 38 4.64 12.96 -13.69
N ASP A 39 4.45 14.23 -14.04
CA ASP A 39 4.18 14.63 -15.41
C ASP A 39 5.49 14.63 -16.21
N ALA A 40 5.59 13.73 -17.19
CA ALA A 40 6.76 13.64 -18.05
C ALA A 40 6.91 14.88 -18.94
N ASN A 41 8.16 15.20 -19.29
CA ASN A 41 8.52 16.28 -20.21
C ASN A 41 8.05 17.68 -19.78
N LYS A 42 7.83 17.91 -18.48
CA LYS A 42 7.74 19.25 -17.92
C LYS A 42 9.06 19.58 -17.22
N ASN A 43 9.52 20.82 -17.40
CA ASN A 43 10.62 21.37 -16.59
C ASN A 43 10.03 21.74 -15.22
N GLU A 44 9.87 20.72 -14.37
CA GLU A 44 9.43 20.89 -13.00
C GLU A 44 10.63 20.83 -12.06
N ASP A 45 10.69 21.80 -11.15
CA ASP A 45 11.65 21.82 -10.05
C ASP A 45 11.17 20.81 -8.98
N TRP A 46 12.04 19.87 -8.60
CA TRP A 46 11.67 18.84 -7.62
C TRP A 46 12.02 19.31 -6.21
N GLY A 47 11.10 19.13 -5.27
CA GLY A 47 11.39 19.28 -3.85
C GLY A 47 12.19 18.09 -3.34
N PHE A 48 13.37 18.32 -2.78
CA PHE A 48 14.23 17.29 -2.21
C PHE A 48 14.52 17.55 -0.73
N TYR A 49 14.44 16.49 0.06
CA TYR A 49 14.79 16.51 1.48
C TYR A 49 15.43 15.19 1.87
N ILE A 50 16.51 15.28 2.64
CA ILE A 50 17.19 14.12 3.21
C ILE A 50 17.40 14.34 4.70
N SER A 51 17.20 13.28 5.48
CA SER A 51 17.48 13.27 6.92
C SER A 51 18.36 12.08 7.27
N ARG A 52 19.19 12.27 8.29
CA ARG A 52 20.07 11.23 8.83
C ARG A 52 19.88 11.17 10.33
N HIS A 53 19.49 10.01 10.81
CA HIS A 53 19.43 9.70 12.23
C HIS A 53 20.77 9.09 12.68
N ILE A 54 21.38 9.67 13.71
CA ILE A 54 22.62 9.20 14.32
C ILE A 54 22.29 8.71 15.73
N HIS A 55 21.83 7.45 15.81
CA HIS A 55 21.35 6.87 17.07
C HIS A 55 22.36 6.96 18.23
N ARG A 56 23.66 6.77 17.97
CA ARG A 56 24.69 6.84 19.03
C ARG A 56 24.82 8.22 19.70
N LEU A 57 24.45 9.29 18.99
CA LEU A 57 24.48 10.67 19.50
C LEU A 57 23.08 11.18 19.85
N GLN A 58 22.03 10.39 19.54
CA GLN A 58 20.65 10.84 19.60
C GLN A 58 20.38 12.10 18.75
N GLU A 59 21.10 12.23 17.63
CA GLU A 59 21.03 13.40 16.75
C GLU A 59 20.29 13.09 15.45
N GLU A 60 19.55 14.07 14.94
CA GLU A 60 18.98 14.06 13.59
C GLU A 60 19.56 15.23 12.80
N VAL A 61 20.08 14.93 11.61
CA VAL A 61 20.68 15.91 10.70
C VAL A 61 19.85 15.98 9.44
N HIS A 62 19.50 17.19 9.00
CA HIS A 62 18.61 17.41 7.88
C HIS A 62 19.26 18.28 6.80
N TRP A 63 18.93 18.00 5.55
CA TRP A 63 19.17 18.91 4.44
C TRP A 63 17.92 19.07 3.56
N PRO A 64 17.53 20.31 3.23
CA PRO A 64 18.03 21.54 3.84
C PRO A 64 17.57 21.69 5.31
N GLY A 65 18.27 22.53 6.07
CA GLY A 65 17.87 22.82 7.45
C GLY A 65 16.55 23.60 7.50
N ARG A 66 15.71 23.36 8.52
CA ARG A 66 14.43 24.05 8.71
C ARG A 66 14.35 24.78 10.05
N PRO A 67 13.59 25.89 10.15
CA PRO A 67 13.31 26.53 11.43
C PRO A 67 12.55 25.59 12.38
N LYS A 68 12.91 25.57 13.67
CA LYS A 68 12.25 24.75 14.69
C LYS A 68 10.81 25.19 15.01
N VAL A 69 10.47 26.44 14.69
CA VAL A 69 9.19 27.08 15.06
C VAL A 69 8.05 26.72 14.10
N VAL A 70 8.36 26.17 12.92
CA VAL A 70 7.36 25.95 11.87
C VAL A 70 6.96 24.48 11.77
N SER A 71 5.65 24.27 11.67
CA SER A 71 5.04 22.95 11.45
C SER A 71 5.00 22.64 9.95
N GLY A 72 5.42 21.42 9.58
CA GLY A 72 5.48 20.98 8.20
C GLY A 72 6.89 20.93 7.62
N PHE A 73 7.13 19.98 6.72
CA PHE A 73 8.43 19.74 6.09
C PHE A 73 8.48 20.23 4.64
N VAL A 74 7.36 20.09 3.91
CA VAL A 74 7.26 20.37 2.46
C VAL A 74 7.69 21.79 2.06
N PRO A 75 7.30 22.88 2.77
CA PRO A 75 7.70 24.23 2.39
C PRO A 75 9.21 24.49 2.46
N TYR A 76 9.95 23.62 3.14
CA TYR A 76 11.39 23.74 3.37
C TYR A 76 12.18 22.75 2.54
N TYR A 77 11.62 22.10 1.53
CA TYR A 77 12.41 21.21 0.68
C TYR A 77 13.42 22.02 -0.14
N GLY A 78 14.60 21.44 -0.34
CA GLY A 78 15.58 21.97 -1.27
C GLY A 78 15.05 21.85 -2.69
N ILE A 79 15.48 22.74 -3.58
CA ILE A 79 15.06 22.70 -4.97
C ILE A 79 16.11 21.93 -5.77
N LEU A 80 15.74 20.74 -6.25
CA LEU A 80 16.54 19.95 -7.17
C LEU A 80 16.20 20.35 -8.60
N LYS A 81 17.16 21.02 -9.24
CA LYS A 81 17.08 21.47 -10.64
C LYS A 81 17.79 20.49 -11.58
N GLY A 82 17.49 20.58 -12.88
CA GLY A 82 18.12 19.74 -13.90
C GLY A 82 17.47 18.36 -14.06
N MET A 83 16.24 18.20 -13.56
CA MET A 83 15.39 17.03 -13.74
C MET A 83 14.56 17.16 -15.04
N ASP A 84 15.18 17.67 -16.10
CA ASP A 84 14.52 17.94 -17.38
C ASP A 84 14.50 16.68 -18.27
N ASN A 85 13.48 16.57 -19.15
CA ASN A 85 13.34 15.48 -20.12
C ASN A 85 13.37 14.05 -19.54
N ILE A 86 12.86 13.87 -18.32
CA ILE A 86 12.72 12.53 -17.76
C ILE A 86 11.61 11.81 -18.53
N PRO A 87 11.91 10.66 -19.17
CA PRO A 87 10.92 9.93 -19.94
C PRO A 87 9.78 9.47 -19.03
N SER A 88 8.56 9.48 -19.57
CA SER A 88 7.41 8.94 -18.84
C SER A 88 7.70 7.49 -18.48
N PRO A 89 7.67 7.12 -17.20
CA PRO A 89 7.95 5.76 -16.82
C PRO A 89 6.89 4.82 -17.40
N LYS A 90 7.28 3.58 -17.69
CA LYS A 90 6.31 2.54 -18.02
C LYS A 90 5.34 2.44 -16.86
N LYS A 91 4.09 2.79 -17.12
CA LYS A 91 3.05 2.87 -16.10
C LYS A 91 2.44 1.51 -15.78
N VAL A 92 2.96 0.42 -16.34
CA VAL A 92 2.43 -0.94 -16.19
C VAL A 92 3.41 -1.77 -15.38
N GLU A 93 2.94 -2.34 -14.29
CA GLU A 93 3.62 -3.36 -13.50
C GLU A 93 2.71 -4.58 -13.38
N ILE A 94 3.26 -5.77 -13.60
CA ILE A 94 2.53 -7.04 -13.56
C ILE A 94 3.38 -8.00 -12.71
N LEU A 95 2.77 -8.54 -11.66
CA LEU A 95 3.40 -9.37 -10.65
C LEU A 95 2.63 -10.70 -10.56
N PRO A 96 2.97 -11.70 -11.39
CA PRO A 96 2.42 -13.05 -11.23
C PRO A 96 3.09 -13.73 -10.04
N TYR A 97 2.32 -14.51 -9.29
CA TYR A 97 2.85 -15.36 -8.23
C TYR A 97 2.18 -16.73 -8.24
N VAL A 98 2.94 -17.71 -7.77
CA VAL A 98 2.50 -19.09 -7.60
C VAL A 98 2.87 -19.50 -6.20
N LEU A 99 1.90 -20.05 -5.48
CA LEU A 99 2.05 -20.56 -4.13
C LEU A 99 1.84 -22.05 -4.18
N SER A 100 2.70 -22.76 -3.46
CA SER A 100 2.58 -24.19 -3.27
C SER A 100 2.85 -24.49 -1.81
N GLY A 101 1.82 -24.98 -1.13
CA GLY A 101 1.90 -25.52 0.22
C GLY A 101 1.78 -27.04 0.16
N ASN A 102 2.67 -27.73 0.87
CA ASN A 102 2.56 -29.16 1.12
C ASN A 102 2.32 -29.33 2.62
N ASN A 103 1.23 -29.98 2.97
CA ASN A 103 0.97 -30.44 4.33
C ASN A 103 0.65 -31.94 4.29
N ASP A 104 0.80 -32.64 5.41
CA ASP A 104 0.64 -34.11 5.48
C ASP A 104 -0.73 -34.61 4.99
N GLU A 105 -1.74 -33.74 4.91
CA GLU A 105 -3.10 -34.04 4.48
C GLU A 105 -3.49 -33.47 3.09
N SER A 106 -2.77 -32.48 2.54
CA SER A 106 -3.10 -31.91 1.23
C SER A 106 -1.96 -31.09 0.57
N ASN A 107 -1.95 -31.09 -0.76
CA ASN A 107 -1.18 -30.14 -1.57
C ASN A 107 -2.10 -29.00 -1.98
N VAL A 108 -1.76 -27.78 -1.56
CA VAL A 108 -2.45 -26.56 -2.00
C VAL A 108 -1.56 -25.87 -3.01
N SER A 109 -2.07 -25.63 -4.22
CA SER A 109 -1.41 -24.78 -5.20
C SER A 109 -2.35 -23.67 -5.63
N SER A 110 -1.91 -22.43 -5.53
CA SER A 110 -2.65 -21.28 -6.05
C SER A 110 -1.76 -20.43 -6.95
N MET A 111 -2.37 -19.76 -7.91
CA MET A 111 -1.71 -18.80 -8.79
C MET A 111 -2.50 -17.51 -8.75
N GLY A 112 -1.82 -16.39 -8.63
CA GLY A 112 -2.44 -15.08 -8.67
C GLY A 112 -1.65 -14.10 -9.50
N LEU A 113 -2.27 -12.97 -9.78
CA LEU A 113 -1.72 -11.94 -10.64
C LEU A 113 -2.10 -10.56 -10.09
N ASP A 114 -1.10 -9.77 -9.73
CA ASP A 114 -1.31 -8.36 -9.43
C ASP A 114 -0.87 -7.51 -10.62
N MET A 115 -1.63 -6.47 -10.91
CA MET A 115 -1.36 -5.52 -11.98
C MET A 115 -1.58 -4.10 -11.49
N LYS A 116 -0.64 -3.22 -11.84
CA LYS A 116 -0.73 -1.79 -11.60
C LYS A 116 -0.55 -1.04 -12.90
N TYR A 117 -1.44 -0.08 -13.14
CA TYR A 117 -1.49 0.73 -14.33
C TYR A 117 -1.69 2.21 -14.00
N GLY A 118 -0.69 3.06 -14.23
CA GLY A 118 -0.85 4.51 -14.15
C GLY A 118 -1.67 5.03 -15.34
N LEU A 119 -2.87 5.52 -15.08
CA LEU A 119 -3.75 6.15 -16.08
C LEU A 119 -3.23 7.54 -16.47
N SER A 120 -2.78 8.32 -15.49
CA SER A 120 -2.21 9.67 -15.66
C SER A 120 -1.00 9.85 -14.72
N ALA A 121 -0.53 11.07 -14.48
CA ALA A 121 0.47 11.33 -13.43
C ALA A 121 -0.18 11.47 -12.03
N GLN A 122 -1.51 11.58 -11.98
CA GLN A 122 -2.28 11.75 -10.75
C GLN A 122 -3.35 10.67 -10.62
N SER A 123 -3.33 9.63 -11.46
CA SER A 123 -4.35 8.59 -11.51
C SER A 123 -3.72 7.23 -11.77
N SER A 124 -4.15 6.21 -11.03
CA SER A 124 -3.70 4.82 -11.11
C SER A 124 -4.87 3.86 -11.02
N LEU A 125 -4.70 2.71 -11.67
CA LEU A 125 -5.58 1.54 -11.66
C LEU A 125 -4.76 0.38 -11.12
N ASN A 126 -5.20 -0.25 -10.04
CA ASN A 126 -4.60 -1.47 -9.54
C ASN A 126 -5.64 -2.58 -9.63
N MET A 127 -5.20 -3.76 -10.04
CA MET A 127 -6.03 -4.94 -10.20
C MET A 127 -5.32 -6.14 -9.59
N THR A 128 -6.09 -7.09 -9.08
CA THR A 128 -5.61 -8.36 -8.59
C THR A 128 -6.56 -9.46 -9.04
N VAL A 129 -6.00 -10.62 -9.38
CA VAL A 129 -6.73 -11.85 -9.72
C VAL A 129 -6.22 -12.94 -8.80
N ASN A 130 -7.17 -13.62 -8.15
CA ASN A 130 -6.91 -14.61 -7.10
C ASN A 130 -5.84 -14.14 -6.08
N PRO A 131 -6.08 -12.99 -5.41
CA PRO A 131 -5.18 -12.44 -4.40
C PRO A 131 -4.81 -13.47 -3.32
N ASP A 132 -3.51 -13.62 -3.04
CA ASP A 132 -3.05 -14.39 -1.89
C ASP A 132 -3.31 -13.63 -0.58
N PHE A 133 -4.15 -14.21 0.27
CA PHE A 133 -4.35 -13.74 1.64
C PHE A 133 -3.95 -14.78 2.69
N GLY A 134 -3.42 -15.93 2.26
CA GLY A 134 -2.99 -16.99 3.16
C GLY A 134 -1.82 -16.60 4.05
N GLN A 135 -1.10 -15.52 3.71
CA GLN A 135 -0.01 -14.96 4.53
C GLN A 135 -0.46 -13.86 5.50
N VAL A 136 -1.76 -13.59 5.58
CA VAL A 136 -2.28 -12.56 6.48
C VAL A 136 -2.42 -13.15 7.87
N GLU A 137 -1.77 -12.52 8.86
CA GLU A 137 -1.95 -12.87 10.26
C GLU A 137 -3.44 -12.86 10.63
N ALA A 138 -3.90 -13.93 11.29
CA ALA A 138 -5.24 -14.02 11.83
C ALA A 138 -5.55 -12.83 12.75
N ASP A 139 -6.77 -12.31 12.64
CA ASP A 139 -7.20 -11.20 13.49
C ASP A 139 -7.37 -11.67 14.94
N PRO A 140 -7.00 -10.84 15.93
CA PRO A 140 -7.18 -11.20 17.33
C PRO A 140 -8.67 -11.32 17.65
N SER A 141 -9.04 -12.33 18.43
CA SER A 141 -10.42 -12.48 18.92
C SER A 141 -10.76 -11.36 19.90
N VAL A 142 -11.63 -10.44 19.49
CA VAL A 142 -12.10 -9.32 20.34
C VAL A 142 -13.60 -9.43 20.53
N LEU A 143 -14.05 -9.59 21.77
CA LEU A 143 -15.46 -9.51 22.14
C LEU A 143 -15.90 -8.04 22.13
N ASN A 144 -16.52 -7.61 21.03
CA ASN A 144 -17.07 -6.27 20.90
C ASN A 144 -18.57 -6.29 21.26
N LEU A 145 -18.90 -5.65 22.38
CA LEU A 145 -20.26 -5.54 22.91
C LEU A 145 -20.96 -4.24 22.48
N THR A 146 -20.34 -3.46 21.59
CA THR A 146 -20.91 -2.21 21.07
C THR A 146 -21.76 -2.48 19.82
N ALA A 147 -22.60 -1.51 19.46
CA ALA A 147 -23.40 -1.57 18.23
C ALA A 147 -22.59 -1.26 16.95
N PHE A 148 -21.28 -1.00 17.08
CA PHE A 148 -20.41 -0.67 15.95
C PHE A 148 -19.48 -1.84 15.65
N GLU A 149 -19.18 -2.05 14.37
CA GLU A 149 -18.25 -3.11 13.94
C GLU A 149 -16.83 -2.88 14.49
N THR A 150 -16.13 -3.97 14.84
CA THR A 150 -14.71 -3.92 15.19
C THR A 150 -13.89 -3.58 13.95
N GLN A 151 -13.05 -2.56 14.03
CA GLN A 151 -12.17 -2.15 12.94
C GLN A 151 -10.80 -2.80 13.15
N PHE A 152 -10.42 -3.70 12.25
CA PHE A 152 -9.07 -4.27 12.23
C PHE A 152 -8.18 -3.51 11.25
N GLU A 153 -6.87 -3.54 11.50
CA GLU A 153 -5.91 -3.01 10.53
C GLU A 153 -5.90 -3.90 9.29
N GLU A 154 -5.84 -3.28 8.11
CA GLU A 154 -5.73 -4.03 6.87
C GLU A 154 -4.31 -4.56 6.70
N LYS A 155 -4.20 -5.86 6.45
CA LYS A 155 -2.92 -6.58 6.33
C LYS A 155 -2.68 -7.14 4.93
N ARG A 156 -3.72 -7.11 4.08
CA ARG A 156 -3.66 -7.63 2.71
C ARG A 156 -2.97 -6.64 1.77
N PRO A 157 -1.89 -7.03 1.06
CA PRO A 157 -1.09 -6.10 0.23
C PRO A 157 -1.93 -5.24 -0.73
N PHE A 158 -2.85 -5.86 -1.47
CA PHE A 158 -3.73 -5.15 -2.39
C PHE A 158 -4.56 -4.05 -1.70
N PHE A 159 -5.03 -4.24 -0.48
CA PHE A 159 -5.87 -3.23 0.21
C PHE A 159 -5.03 -2.21 1.01
N ILE A 160 -3.81 -2.58 1.41
CA ILE A 160 -2.84 -1.66 2.02
C ILE A 160 -2.43 -0.60 1.01
N GLU A 161 -2.05 -1.03 -0.20
CA GLU A 161 -1.53 -0.12 -1.22
C GLU A 161 -2.61 0.94 -1.54
N GLY A 162 -2.30 2.23 -1.41
CA GLY A 162 -3.30 3.29 -1.63
C GLY A 162 -4.50 3.25 -0.68
N GLY A 163 -4.53 2.39 0.34
CA GLY A 163 -5.60 2.33 1.35
C GLY A 163 -5.70 3.61 2.17
N SER A 164 -4.59 4.34 2.31
CA SER A 164 -4.56 5.69 2.89
C SER A 164 -5.45 6.69 2.15
N PHE A 165 -5.72 6.47 0.85
CA PHE A 165 -6.62 7.30 0.06
C PHE A 165 -8.05 7.28 0.58
N PHE A 166 -8.49 6.14 1.12
CA PHE A 166 -9.83 5.97 1.68
C PHE A 166 -9.90 6.27 3.19
N LYS A 167 -8.76 6.54 3.84
CA LYS A 167 -8.72 6.90 5.26
C LYS A 167 -9.23 8.32 5.43
N ASN A 168 -10.34 8.45 6.15
CA ASN A 168 -10.90 9.74 6.55
C ASN A 168 -11.25 9.75 8.04
N ARG A 169 -11.50 10.93 8.61
CA ARG A 169 -11.85 11.11 10.03
C ARG A 169 -13.09 10.30 10.43
N TYR A 170 -14.01 10.10 9.50
CA TYR A 170 -15.30 9.44 9.72
C TYR A 170 -15.25 7.92 9.50
N LYS A 171 -14.10 7.36 9.09
CA LYS A 171 -13.87 5.93 8.81
C LYS A 171 -14.99 5.30 7.96
N LEU A 172 -15.38 5.98 6.88
CA LEU A 172 -16.50 5.55 6.03
C LEU A 172 -16.25 4.25 5.26
N PHE A 173 -14.99 3.87 5.09
CA PHE A 173 -14.57 2.70 4.34
C PHE A 173 -13.75 1.75 5.22
N HIS A 174 -14.13 0.47 5.20
CA HIS A 174 -13.45 -0.62 5.90
C HIS A 174 -13.26 -1.78 4.92
N SER A 175 -12.05 -1.92 4.40
CA SER A 175 -11.71 -2.90 3.34
C SER A 175 -11.91 -4.35 3.77
N ARG A 176 -11.83 -4.65 5.08
CA ARG A 176 -12.09 -5.98 5.65
C ARG A 176 -13.52 -6.48 5.45
N ARG A 177 -14.47 -5.63 5.06
CA ARG A 177 -15.81 -6.07 4.61
C ARG A 177 -15.76 -6.88 3.31
N ILE A 178 -14.75 -6.63 2.47
CA ILE A 178 -14.54 -7.35 1.22
C ILE A 178 -13.83 -8.66 1.58
N GLY A 179 -14.45 -9.80 1.27
CA GLY A 179 -13.96 -11.12 1.69
C GLY A 179 -14.18 -11.41 3.17
N GLN A 180 -15.14 -10.73 3.81
CA GLN A 180 -15.54 -11.05 5.19
C GLN A 180 -16.12 -12.47 5.27
N THR A 181 -16.22 -13.03 6.48
CA THR A 181 -16.86 -14.33 6.70
C THR A 181 -18.26 -14.34 6.08
N PRO A 182 -18.61 -15.36 5.27
CA PRO A 182 -19.91 -15.43 4.64
C PRO A 182 -21.01 -15.51 5.70
N GLY A 183 -22.09 -14.77 5.48
CA GLY A 183 -23.30 -14.90 6.28
C GLY A 183 -23.97 -16.23 5.96
N MET A 184 -24.37 -16.97 7.00
CA MET A 184 -25.05 -18.26 6.83
C MET A 184 -26.50 -18.16 7.26
N LEU A 185 -27.40 -18.79 6.49
CA LEU A 185 -28.73 -19.14 6.95
C LEU A 185 -28.60 -20.37 7.83
N VAL A 186 -28.65 -20.19 9.15
CA VAL A 186 -28.58 -21.31 10.11
C VAL A 186 -29.93 -22.05 10.06
N PRO A 187 -29.97 -23.34 9.68
CA PRO A 187 -31.21 -24.12 9.73
C PRO A 187 -31.72 -24.24 11.16
N GLU A 188 -33.05 -24.31 11.36
CA GLU A 188 -33.65 -24.55 12.69
C GLU A 188 -33.19 -25.88 13.30
N GLU A 189 -32.88 -26.87 12.47
CA GLU A 189 -32.35 -28.17 12.87
C GLU A 189 -31.17 -28.58 11.97
N GLY A 190 -30.00 -28.83 12.56
CA GLY A 190 -28.77 -29.21 11.86
C GLY A 190 -27.51 -28.92 12.67
N VAL A 191 -26.38 -29.52 12.28
CA VAL A 191 -25.05 -29.21 12.83
C VAL A 191 -24.20 -28.68 11.68
N ILE A 192 -23.53 -27.56 11.90
CA ILE A 192 -22.59 -26.98 10.93
C ILE A 192 -21.39 -27.93 10.83
N VAL A 193 -21.17 -28.51 9.66
CA VAL A 193 -20.08 -29.46 9.40
C VAL A 193 -18.84 -28.73 8.89
N ASP A 194 -19.04 -27.74 8.03
CA ASP A 194 -17.98 -26.92 7.48
C ASP A 194 -18.44 -25.46 7.40
N ARG A 195 -17.51 -24.53 7.59
CA ARG A 195 -17.78 -23.11 7.41
C ARG A 195 -16.49 -22.40 7.01
N PRO A 196 -16.45 -21.80 5.81
CA PRO A 196 -15.33 -20.97 5.42
C PRO A 196 -15.18 -19.78 6.37
N ASP A 197 -13.96 -19.55 6.85
CA ASP A 197 -13.65 -18.42 7.73
C ASP A 197 -13.73 -17.07 7.00
N ALA A 198 -13.53 -17.07 5.68
CA ALA A 198 -13.55 -15.89 4.82
C ALA A 198 -14.10 -16.22 3.44
N THR A 199 -14.77 -15.25 2.81
CA THR A 199 -15.18 -15.37 1.41
C THR A 199 -14.00 -15.12 0.48
N THR A 200 -13.81 -16.05 -0.46
CA THR A 200 -12.76 -16.01 -1.48
C THR A 200 -12.99 -14.82 -2.41
N ILE A 201 -11.95 -14.00 -2.62
CA ILE A 201 -11.97 -12.92 -3.60
C ILE A 201 -11.37 -13.46 -4.89
N LEU A 202 -12.16 -13.56 -5.94
CA LEU A 202 -11.72 -14.02 -7.26
C LEU A 202 -10.88 -12.94 -7.96
N GLY A 203 -11.20 -11.68 -7.70
CA GLY A 203 -10.40 -10.55 -8.16
C GLY A 203 -10.92 -9.23 -7.63
N ALA A 204 -10.09 -8.20 -7.69
CA ALA A 204 -10.48 -6.85 -7.29
C ALA A 204 -9.76 -5.80 -8.15
N GLY A 205 -10.41 -4.65 -8.30
CA GLY A 205 -9.90 -3.50 -9.02
C GLY A 205 -10.12 -2.23 -8.21
N LYS A 206 -9.16 -1.32 -8.23
CA LYS A 206 -9.31 0.02 -7.67
C LYS A 206 -8.73 1.07 -8.60
N ILE A 207 -9.45 2.18 -8.75
CA ILE A 207 -9.00 3.37 -9.45
C ILE A 207 -8.85 4.47 -8.42
N LEU A 208 -7.68 5.06 -8.33
CA LEU A 208 -7.37 6.18 -7.45
C LEU A 208 -6.85 7.33 -8.28
N GLY A 209 -7.29 8.55 -8.01
CA GLY A 209 -6.63 9.71 -8.59
C GLY A 209 -7.14 11.06 -8.14
N GLU A 210 -6.61 12.09 -8.79
CA GLU A 210 -6.94 13.49 -8.55
C GLU A 210 -7.18 14.20 -9.88
N THR A 211 -8.26 14.99 -9.95
CA THR A 211 -8.54 15.81 -11.14
C THR A 211 -7.62 17.04 -11.16
N ALA A 212 -7.47 17.69 -12.31
CA ALA A 212 -6.70 18.95 -12.42
C ALA A 212 -7.23 20.08 -11.51
N GLY A 213 -8.49 20.00 -11.08
CA GLY A 213 -9.09 20.92 -10.11
C GLY A 213 -8.83 20.58 -8.64
N GLY A 214 -8.06 19.53 -8.35
CA GLY A 214 -7.72 19.09 -6.99
C GLY A 214 -8.73 18.13 -6.35
N THR A 215 -9.73 17.67 -7.10
CA THR A 215 -10.72 16.72 -6.55
C THR A 215 -10.16 15.31 -6.58
N LYS A 216 -9.99 14.72 -5.39
CA LYS A 216 -9.59 13.32 -5.22
C LYS A 216 -10.78 12.38 -5.42
N TYR A 217 -10.61 11.33 -6.22
CA TYR A 217 -11.61 10.28 -6.45
C TYR A 217 -10.99 8.90 -6.30
N GLY A 218 -11.75 7.97 -5.71
CA GLY A 218 -11.31 6.61 -5.45
C GLY A 218 -12.49 5.67 -5.61
N ILE A 219 -12.35 4.65 -6.45
CA ILE A 219 -13.34 3.60 -6.69
C ILE A 219 -12.66 2.28 -6.43
N ILE A 220 -13.33 1.36 -5.73
CA ILE A 220 -12.86 0.00 -5.51
C ILE A 220 -14.03 -0.96 -5.71
N GLU A 221 -13.75 -2.05 -6.41
CA GLU A 221 -14.70 -3.10 -6.71
C GLU A 221 -14.00 -4.45 -6.56
N ALA A 222 -14.71 -5.44 -6.04
CA ALA A 222 -14.20 -6.78 -5.85
C ALA A 222 -15.27 -7.80 -6.20
N VAL A 223 -14.86 -8.87 -6.85
CA VAL A 223 -15.70 -10.02 -7.18
C VAL A 223 -15.29 -11.15 -6.25
N THR A 224 -16.26 -11.67 -5.51
CA THR A 224 -16.09 -12.77 -4.57
C THR A 224 -16.79 -14.02 -5.08
N ASP A 225 -16.30 -15.18 -4.65
CA ASP A 225 -16.94 -16.46 -4.93
C ASP A 225 -18.20 -16.65 -4.06
N GLU A 226 -19.08 -17.54 -4.50
CA GLU A 226 -20.15 -18.06 -3.66
C GLU A 226 -19.58 -19.16 -2.75
N GLU A 227 -19.68 -18.95 -1.44
CA GLU A 227 -19.17 -19.90 -0.45
C GLU A 227 -20.26 -20.90 -0.07
N PHE A 228 -19.90 -22.18 -0.05
CA PHE A 228 -20.78 -23.27 0.38
C PHE A 228 -20.23 -23.89 1.67
N GLY A 229 -21.11 -24.14 2.64
CA GLY A 229 -20.80 -24.74 3.95
C GLY A 229 -22.05 -25.22 4.65
#